data_AF-A0A7V6JIG1-F1
#
_entry.id   AF-A0A7V6JIG1-F1
#
_cell.length_a   1.000
_cell.length_b   1.000
_cell.length_c   1.000
_cell.angle_alpha   90.00
_cell.angle_beta   90.00
_cell.angle_gamma   90.00
#
_symmetry.space_group_name_H-M   'P 1'
#
loop_
_entity.id
_entity.type
_entity.pdbx_description
1 polymer ?
#
loop_
_entity_poly.entity_id
_entity_poly.type
_entity_poly.pdbx_seq_one_letter_code
_entity_poly.pdbx_strand_id
1 'polypeptide(L)' 'MKYEELRQYLKKNPYCFRTMKEREEEINNKIMEHEGRRIIFAQPSNRYHNENFKGIE' A
#
# COMPACT_ATOMS: atom_id res chain seq x y z
N MET A 1 8.41 20.38 -13.95
CA MET A 1 7.30 19.60 -14.54
C MET A 1 6.08 20.50 -14.62
N LYS A 2 5.48 20.66 -15.80
CA LYS A 2 4.31 21.56 -15.98
C LYS A 2 3.04 20.87 -15.46
N TYR A 3 2.07 21.66 -15.01
CA TYR A 3 0.80 21.16 -14.46
C TYR A 3 0.05 20.22 -15.43
N GLU A 4 0.09 20.53 -16.73
CA GLU A 4 -0.56 19.71 -17.77
C GLU A 4 0.06 18.32 -17.92
N GLU A 5 1.39 18.23 -17.79
CA GLU A 5 2.13 16.96 -17.86
C GLU A 5 1.75 16.06 -16.67
N LEU A 6 1.68 16.64 -15.47
CA LEU A 6 1.26 15.93 -14.25
C LEU A 6 -0.18 15.42 -14.39
N ARG A 7 -1.09 16.24 -14.92
CA ARG A 7 -2.50 15.89 -15.10
C ARG A 7 -2.69 14.77 -16.11
N GLN A 8 -1.97 14.80 -17.24
CA GLN A 8 -2.03 13.71 -18.22
C GLN A 8 -1.43 12.41 -17.68
N TYR A 9 -0.35 12.51 -16.91
CA TYR A 9 0.29 11.38 -16.26
C TYR A 9 -0.63 10.71 -15.23
N LEU A 10 -1.23 11.50 -14.32
CA LEU A 10 -2.21 11.03 -13.34
C LEU A 10 -3.48 10.46 -13.99
N LYS A 11 -3.90 10.97 -15.14
CA LYS A 11 -5.06 10.43 -15.88
C LYS A 11 -4.78 9.04 -16.48
N LYS A 12 -3.54 8.78 -16.90
CA LYS A 12 -3.10 7.45 -17.40
C LYS A 12 -2.79 6.49 -16.25
N ASN A 13 -2.31 7.01 -15.13
CA ASN A 13 -1.96 6.26 -13.93
C ASN A 13 -2.73 6.82 -12.72
N PRO A 14 -4.04 6.49 -12.59
CA PRO A 14 -4.90 7.05 -11.53
C PRO A 14 -4.38 6.76 -10.12
N TYR A 15 -3.58 5.70 -9.97
CA TYR A 15 -2.88 5.37 -8.74
C TYR A 15 -1.40 5.67 -8.90
N CYS A 16 -1.02 6.95 -8.83
CA CYS A 16 0.41 7.33 -8.73
C CYS A 16 1.01 6.99 -7.36
N PHE A 17 0.20 6.47 -6.44
CA PHE A 17 0.62 5.96 -5.16
C PHE A 17 0.54 4.44 -5.18
N ARG A 18 1.58 3.80 -4.67
CA ARG A 18 1.56 2.35 -4.43
C ARG A 18 0.36 2.01 -3.56
N THR A 19 -0.34 0.95 -3.91
CA THR A 19 -1.38 0.40 -3.04
C THR A 19 -0.75 0.01 -1.70
N MET A 20 -1.54 0.02 -0.63
CA MET A 20 -1.07 -0.43 0.69
C MET A 20 -0.48 -1.84 0.63
N LYS A 21 -1.05 -2.70 -0.22
CA LYS A 21 -0.57 -4.06 -0.48
C LYS A 21 0.82 -4.09 -1.12
N GLU A 22 1.05 -3.31 -2.18
CA GLU A 22 2.37 -3.21 -2.83
C GLU A 22 3.44 -2.69 -1.87
N ARG A 23 3.06 -1.72 -1.02
CA ARG A 23 3.96 -1.19 0.02
C ARG A 23 4.31 -2.24 1.08
N GLU A 24 3.33 -3.03 1.52
CA GLU A 24 3.54 -4.11 2.49
C GLU A 24 4.45 -5.19 1.91
N GLU A 25 4.24 -5.57 0.64
CA GLU A 25 5.07 -6.56 -0.06
C GLU A 25 6.53 -6.10 -0.19
N GLU A 26 6.78 -4.84 -0.54
CA GLU A 26 8.14 -4.29 -0.57
C GLU A 26 8.84 -4.30 0.80
N ILE A 27 8.10 -3.98 1.86
CA ILE A 27 8.64 -4.00 3.23
C ILE A 27 8.97 -5.44 3.64
N ASN A 28 8.05 -6.37 3.37
CA ASN A 28 8.24 -7.80 3.64
C ASN A 28 9.47 -8.34 2.90
N ASN A 29 9.66 -7.97 1.64
CA ASN A 29 10.83 -8.36 0.85
C ASN A 29 12.13 -7.82 1.46
N LYS A 30 12.18 -6.53 1.84
CA LYS A 30 13.36 -5.95 2.51
C LYS A 30 13.71 -6.67 3.82
N ILE A 31 12.70 -7.04 4.61
CA ILE A 31 12.91 -7.78 5.86
C ILE A 31 13.45 -9.18 5.54
N MET A 32 12.90 -9.89 4.56
CA MET A 32 13.39 -11.22 4.17
C MET A 32 14.82 -11.19 3.62
N GLU A 33 15.17 -10.17 2.84
CA GLU A 33 16.53 -9.94 2.34
C GLU A 33 17.51 -9.70 3.50
N HIS A 34 17.12 -8.88 4.46
CA HIS A 34 17.94 -8.60 5.65
C HIS A 34 18.16 -9.84 6.53
N GLU A 35 17.09 -10.61 6.77
CA GLU A 35 17.13 -11.79 7.65
C GLU A 35 17.74 -13.03 6.96
N GLY A 36 17.84 -13.02 5.63
CA GLY A 36 18.35 -14.15 4.83
C GLY A 36 17.51 -15.43 4.97
N ARG A 37 16.26 -15.30 5.41
CA ARG A 37 15.35 -16.42 5.71
C ARG A 37 13.97 -16.14 5.15
N ARG A 38 13.27 -17.22 4.77
CA ARG A 38 11.89 -17.13 4.31
C ARG A 38 10.97 -16.93 5.52
N ILE A 39 10.32 -15.77 5.59
CA ILE A 39 9.38 -15.40 6.65
C ILE A 39 7.95 -15.48 6.09
N ILE A 40 7.06 -16.12 6.84
CA ILE A 40 5.62 -16.12 6.53
C ILE A 40 4.99 -15.03 7.39
N PHE A 41 4.70 -13.88 6.80
CA PHE A 41 4.04 -12.77 7.49
C PHE A 41 2.58 -13.13 7.76
N ALA A 42 2.18 -13.08 9.04
CA ALA A 42 0.80 -13.30 9.43
C ALA A 42 -0.07 -12.13 8.95
N GLN A 43 -1.18 -12.45 8.29
CA GLN A 43 -2.15 -11.44 7.89
C GLN A 43 -3.02 -11.07 9.10
N PRO A 44 -3.32 -9.78 9.31
CA PRO A 44 -4.21 -9.38 10.39
C PRO A 44 -5.59 -10.00 10.17
N SER A 45 -6.13 -10.65 11.21
CA SER A 45 -7.50 -11.17 11.13
C SER A 45 -8.48 -10.00 11.10
N ASN A 46 -9.38 -9.96 10.12
CA ASN A 46 -10.45 -8.95 10.01
C ASN A 46 -11.41 -8.86 11.22
N ARG A 47 -11.18 -9.67 12.27
CA ARG A 47 -12.03 -9.78 13.46
C ARG A 47 -12.15 -8.48 14.27
N TYR A 48 -11.21 -7.55 14.12
CA TYR A 48 -11.18 -6.28 14.87
C TYR A 48 -11.30 -5.03 13.98
N HIS A 49 -11.50 -5.17 12.67
CA HIS A 49 -11.50 -4.02 11.74
C HIS A 49 -12.88 -3.34 11.56
N ASN A 50 -13.89 -3.71 12.35
CA ASN A 50 -15.27 -3.27 12.17
C ASN A 50 -15.79 -2.31 13.26
N GLU A 51 -14.89 -1.53 13.87
CA GLU A 51 -15.28 -0.48 14.81
C GLU A 51 -14.67 0.86 14.36
N ASN A 52 -15.53 1.77 13.91
CA ASN A 52 -15.30 3.22 13.78
C ASN A 52 -14.72 3.80 12.47
N PHE A 53 -15.35 3.49 11.33
CA PHE A 53 -15.46 4.49 10.24
C PHE A 53 -16.94 4.70 9.90
N LYS A 54 -17.66 5.35 10.81
CA LYS A 54 -19.00 5.90 10.56
C LYS A 54 -18.91 7.42 10.63
N GLY A 55 -19.06 8.06 9.48
CA GLY A 55 -19.59 9.41 9.31
C GLY A 55 -18.79 10.57 9.87
N ILE A 56 -18.03 11.24 9.01
CA ILE A 56 -18.02 12.71 9.02
C ILE A 56 -18.84 13.11 7.78
N GLU A 57 -20.15 13.26 7.97
CA GLU A 57 -21.01 14.10 7.13
C GLU A 57 -21.49 15.28 7.99
#